data_AF-A0A562V1N2-F1
#
_entry.id   AF-A0A562V1N2-F1
#
_cell.length_a   1.000
_cell.length_b   1.000
_cell.length_c   1.000
_cell.angle_alpha   90.00
_cell.angle_beta   90.00
_cell.angle_gamma   90.00
#
_symmetry.space_group_name_H-M   'P 1'
#
loop_
_entity.id
_entity.type
_entity.pdbx_description
1 polymer ?
#
loop_
_entity_poly.entity_id
_entity_poly.type
_entity_poly.pdbx_seq_one_letter_code
_entity_poly.pdbx_strand_id
1 'polypeptide(L)'
;MSQDLGERSFYPRRGRVSKRHLDALHRLYPVLGVPAAPLSAGELFGRHADVVVEIGSGMGEATVAMAAADPGRDHIAVEVHPPGVGNLLAMAEETGLRNLRVHDGDAVEFLARHVPPDALAEIRVFFPDPWPKARHHKRRLIRPANVALLRSRLRPGGVLHCATDWPQYAEVMMEVLGGDPQLRNLHDGAAPRPEWRPVTKFEERAVRAGRPVTDLRFTRVPVRHGRLISVASLPGVEAHMKHRPLPFALPAYLVLTLALGGVVWWLLYTGSHEASQVAWYCYGSECSTDDFRGAMPVIGGILAVPLAAAAWPLLRGAAPGVSLLVAAAAVWTGFTDAIRDYGVTEDSVVGWRIAALVVGGLAAVQAVVAFASALRTSGVGNAWRGRRSAAGRVHRYENPHDAKGPAVVSFMDAFETRHDVPVTVRRELVGRPVTVWYDPTSPQDSTRVSVGEPQWSMVGRSRDQVHTRLRELLPVPEDHRPEPASDEEDGATGPVDLAGQLDRLAALHRRGDLTDAEFSAAKRRLLG
;
A
#
# COMPACT_ATOMS: atom_id res chain seq x y z
N MET A 1 23.29 23.85 9.64
CA MET A 1 23.02 23.49 8.23
C MET A 1 21.60 22.96 8.13
N SER A 2 20.65 23.79 7.71
CA SER A 2 19.25 23.39 7.51
C SER A 2 19.17 22.61 6.20
N GLN A 3 19.00 21.29 6.28
CA GLN A 3 18.58 20.50 5.14
C GLN A 3 17.09 20.76 4.91
N ASP A 4 16.77 21.19 3.68
CA ASP A 4 15.46 21.64 3.23
C ASP A 4 14.49 20.44 3.15
N LEU A 5 13.76 20.19 4.23
CA LEU A 5 12.66 19.22 4.28
C LEU A 5 11.36 19.88 3.79
N GLY A 6 11.31 20.26 2.52
CA GLY A 6 10.07 20.64 1.84
C GLY A 6 9.32 21.87 2.39
N GLU A 7 8.15 22.12 1.81
CA GLU A 7 7.38 23.36 1.99
C GLU A 7 6.91 23.59 3.44
N ARG A 8 7.32 24.72 4.03
CA ARG A 8 7.03 25.11 5.43
C ARG A 8 5.54 25.39 5.67
N SER A 9 5.03 24.96 6.83
CA SER A 9 3.61 25.17 7.20
C SER A 9 3.30 26.54 7.80
N PHE A 10 4.31 27.35 8.10
CA PHE A 10 4.19 28.66 8.72
C PHE A 10 4.76 29.77 7.84
N TYR A 11 4.32 31.01 8.06
CA TYR A 11 4.95 32.19 7.47
C TYR A 11 5.90 32.86 8.48
N PRO A 12 7.22 32.97 8.20
CA PRO A 12 8.15 33.66 9.09
C PRO A 12 7.79 35.15 9.16
N ARG A 13 7.23 35.61 10.29
CA ARG A 13 7.02 37.04 10.52
C ARG A 13 8.34 37.65 11.00
N ARG A 14 8.96 38.47 10.16
CA ARG A 14 10.08 39.33 10.57
C ARG A 14 9.50 40.52 11.34
N GLY A 15 9.51 40.42 12.67
CA GLY A 15 9.12 41.49 13.58
C GLY A 15 10.32 41.97 14.40
N ARG A 16 10.32 43.26 14.78
CA ARG A 16 11.32 43.78 15.72
C ARG A 16 11.08 43.16 17.09
N VAL A 17 12.04 42.38 17.58
CA VAL A 17 12.04 41.86 18.95
C VAL A 17 12.23 43.05 19.91
N SER A 18 11.39 43.20 20.93
CA SER A 18 11.58 44.23 21.96
C SER A 18 12.85 43.92 22.77
N LYS A 19 13.49 44.95 23.35
CA LYS A 19 14.70 44.74 24.18
C LYS A 19 14.42 43.75 25.33
N ARG A 20 13.22 43.84 25.94
CA ARG A 20 12.75 42.95 27.00
C ARG A 20 12.63 41.50 26.53
N HIS A 21 12.05 41.25 25.36
CA HIS A 21 11.88 39.87 24.88
C HIS A 21 13.20 39.24 24.42
N LEU A 22 14.10 40.05 23.86
CA LEU A 22 15.42 39.57 23.48
C LEU A 22 16.27 39.22 24.71
N ASP A 23 16.23 40.05 25.75
CA ASP A 23 16.89 39.79 27.03
C ASP A 23 16.37 38.50 27.67
N ALA A 24 15.03 38.35 27.74
CA ALA A 24 14.39 37.14 28.25
C ALA A 24 14.81 35.90 27.44
N LEU A 25 14.84 35.98 26.11
CA LEU A 25 15.27 34.87 25.25
C LEU A 25 16.72 34.45 25.54
N HIS A 26 17.65 35.41 25.61
CA HIS A 26 19.06 35.11 25.89
C HIS A 26 19.29 34.52 27.28
N ARG A 27 18.58 35.04 28.30
CA ARG A 27 18.79 34.67 29.70
C ARG A 27 18.04 33.40 30.09
N LEU A 28 16.84 33.20 29.58
CA LEU A 28 15.92 32.15 30.02
C LEU A 28 15.87 30.94 29.08
N TYR A 29 16.10 31.09 27.78
CA TYR A 29 16.09 29.93 26.87
C TYR A 29 17.13 28.86 27.23
N PRO A 30 18.35 29.17 27.69
CA PRO A 30 19.28 28.14 28.16
C PRO A 30 18.78 27.32 29.35
N VAL A 31 17.80 27.82 30.10
CA VAL A 31 17.26 27.19 31.32
C VAL A 31 15.90 26.53 31.07
N LEU A 32 15.00 27.21 30.35
CA LEU A 32 13.63 26.77 30.08
C LEU A 32 13.46 26.17 28.68
N GLY A 33 14.49 26.24 27.84
CA GLY A 33 14.50 25.69 26.49
C GLY A 33 14.54 24.17 26.48
N VAL A 34 13.88 23.56 25.49
CA VAL A 34 14.00 22.12 25.25
C VAL A 34 15.35 21.87 24.55
N PRO A 35 16.19 20.95 25.06
CA PRO A 35 17.48 20.64 24.45
C PRO A 35 17.32 19.98 23.08
N ALA A 36 18.35 20.12 22.24
CA ALA A 36 18.41 19.49 20.91
C ALA A 36 18.77 17.99 20.99
N ALA A 37 18.02 17.23 21.80
CA ALA A 37 18.16 15.80 22.01
C ALA A 37 16.77 15.14 22.06
N PRO A 38 16.66 13.80 21.91
CA PRO A 38 15.41 13.10 22.14
C PRO A 38 14.82 13.46 23.51
N LEU A 39 13.53 13.78 23.54
CA LEU A 39 12.83 14.28 24.71
C LEU A 39 12.77 13.18 25.79
N SER A 40 13.46 13.41 26.89
CA SER A 40 13.28 12.71 28.15
C SER A 40 12.52 13.64 29.11
N ALA A 41 11.20 13.47 29.19
CA ALA A 41 10.35 14.36 30.01
C ALA A 41 10.73 14.34 31.50
N GLY A 42 11.09 13.15 32.01
CA GLY A 42 11.54 12.97 33.39
C GLY A 42 12.78 13.79 33.73
N GLU A 43 13.77 13.81 32.84
CA GLU A 43 14.98 14.60 32.99
C GLU A 43 14.71 16.10 32.79
N LEU A 44 13.89 16.44 31.79
CA LEU A 44 13.60 17.82 31.43
C LEU A 44 12.83 18.58 32.53
N PHE A 45 11.86 17.93 33.16
CA PHE A 45 11.01 18.52 34.20
C PHE A 45 11.42 18.12 35.63
N GLY A 46 12.31 17.14 35.79
CA GLY A 46 12.71 16.60 37.09
C GLY A 46 11.61 15.82 37.81
N ARG A 47 10.57 15.41 37.09
CA ARG A 47 9.41 14.66 37.61
C ARG A 47 8.75 13.82 36.51
N HIS A 48 7.89 12.89 36.91
CA HIS A 48 7.03 12.15 35.98
C HIS A 48 5.61 12.70 36.02
N ALA A 49 5.18 13.33 34.92
CA ALA A 49 3.81 13.79 34.72
C ALA A 49 3.42 13.66 33.24
N ASP A 50 2.12 13.75 32.97
CA ASP A 50 1.62 13.78 31.60
C ASP A 50 2.12 15.03 30.86
N VAL A 51 2.60 14.83 29.64
CA VAL A 51 3.16 15.92 28.83
C VAL A 51 2.15 16.41 27.80
N VAL A 52 1.95 17.72 27.76
CA VAL A 52 1.13 18.44 26.79
C VAL A 52 2.04 19.26 25.88
N VAL A 53 1.86 19.16 24.56
CA VAL A 53 2.56 20.02 23.59
C VAL A 53 1.58 21.00 22.97
N GLU A 54 1.90 22.29 22.99
CA GLU A 54 1.18 23.32 22.25
C GLU A 54 2.00 23.77 21.03
N ILE A 55 1.42 23.65 19.84
CA ILE A 55 2.03 24.07 18.58
C ILE A 55 1.55 25.46 18.20
N GLY A 56 2.49 26.39 18.08
CA GLY A 56 2.22 27.79 17.73
C GLY A 56 1.63 28.57 18.90
N SER A 57 2.34 28.59 20.04
CA SER A 57 1.90 29.32 21.24
C SER A 57 1.74 30.83 21.04
N GLY A 58 2.26 31.38 19.93
CA GLY A 58 2.16 32.77 19.58
C GLY A 58 2.87 33.65 20.60
N MET A 59 2.12 34.56 21.22
CA MET A 59 2.65 35.44 22.28
C MET A 59 2.67 34.76 23.66
N GLY A 60 2.03 33.59 23.82
CA GLY A 60 2.15 32.75 25.01
C GLY A 60 1.18 33.03 26.16
N GLU A 61 0.29 34.02 26.08
CA GLU A 61 -0.59 34.37 27.21
C GLU A 61 -1.52 33.20 27.57
N ALA A 62 -2.12 32.56 26.56
CA ALA A 62 -2.97 31.39 26.76
C ALA A 62 -2.18 30.19 27.31
N THR A 63 -0.98 29.96 26.79
CA THR A 63 -0.09 28.88 27.23
C THR A 63 0.27 29.00 28.71
N VAL A 64 0.67 30.19 29.15
CA VAL A 64 1.02 30.46 30.57
C VAL A 64 -0.20 30.29 31.46
N ALA A 65 -1.35 30.83 31.07
CA ALA A 65 -2.59 30.66 31.83
C ALA A 65 -3.02 29.19 31.95
N MET A 66 -2.94 28.42 30.86
CA MET A 66 -3.25 26.99 30.88
C MET A 66 -2.24 26.19 31.71
N ALA A 67 -0.95 26.47 31.60
CA ALA A 67 0.08 25.78 32.37
C ALA A 67 -0.04 26.08 33.88
N ALA A 68 -0.38 27.32 34.24
CA ALA A 68 -0.65 27.73 35.62
C ALA A 68 -1.90 27.06 36.21
N ALA A 69 -2.96 26.92 35.40
CA ALA A 69 -4.20 26.26 35.79
C ALA A 69 -4.09 24.73 35.85
N ASP A 70 -2.99 24.16 35.37
CA ASP A 70 -2.79 22.72 35.23
C ASP A 70 -1.39 22.28 35.73
N PRO A 71 -1.11 22.47 37.03
CA PRO A 71 0.20 22.15 37.62
C PRO A 71 0.48 20.64 37.67
N GLY A 72 -0.56 19.80 37.51
CA GLY A 72 -0.45 18.35 37.49
C GLY A 72 0.20 17.80 36.21
N ARG A 73 0.24 18.59 35.14
CA ARG A 73 0.84 18.21 33.85
C ARG A 73 2.01 19.12 33.51
N ASP A 74 2.89 18.60 32.65
CA ASP A 74 4.03 19.31 32.10
C ASP A 74 3.71 19.80 30.69
N HIS A 75 4.12 21.02 30.36
CA HIS A 75 3.76 21.71 29.12
C HIS A 75 5.01 22.07 28.33
N ILE A 76 4.99 21.78 27.04
CA ILE A 76 6.00 22.21 26.08
C ILE A 76 5.33 23.09 25.04
N ALA A 77 5.75 24.35 24.98
CA ALA A 77 5.30 25.30 23.98
C ALA A 77 6.28 25.33 22.80
N VAL A 78 5.77 25.20 21.58
CA VAL A 78 6.59 25.24 20.36
C VAL A 78 6.22 26.47 19.54
N GLU A 79 7.20 27.32 19.26
CA GLU A 79 6.98 28.57 18.52
C GLU A 79 8.18 28.87 17.61
N VAL A 80 7.89 29.40 16.43
CA VAL A 80 8.88 29.76 15.39
C VAL A 80 9.17 31.27 15.36
N HIS A 81 8.37 32.07 16.06
CA HIS A 81 8.46 33.52 16.10
C HIS A 81 9.22 34.00 17.34
N PRO A 82 10.48 34.49 17.21
CA PRO A 82 11.30 34.84 18.36
C PRO A 82 10.71 35.89 19.31
N PRO A 83 9.99 36.94 18.85
CA PRO A 83 9.27 37.84 19.77
C PRO A 83 8.23 37.14 20.65
N GLY A 84 7.59 36.09 20.12
CA GLY A 84 6.63 35.26 20.85
C GLY A 84 7.32 34.39 21.90
N VAL A 85 8.40 33.70 21.50
CA VAL A 85 9.26 32.91 22.40
C VAL A 85 9.78 33.77 23.56
N GLY A 86 10.33 34.95 23.27
CA GLY A 86 10.85 35.85 24.31
C GLY A 86 9.77 36.39 25.25
N ASN A 87 8.56 36.66 24.75
CA ASN A 87 7.43 37.07 25.61
C ASN A 87 6.96 35.90 26.50
N LEU A 88 6.82 34.70 25.92
CA LEU A 88 6.43 33.49 26.65
C LEU A 88 7.40 33.20 27.80
N LEU A 89 8.72 33.27 27.54
CA LEU A 89 9.76 33.09 28.56
C LEU A 89 9.66 34.14 29.66
N ALA A 90 9.48 35.42 29.31
CA ALA A 90 9.32 36.49 30.30
C ALA A 90 8.10 36.26 31.20
N MET A 91 6.96 35.87 30.62
CA MET A 91 5.75 35.57 31.40
C MET A 91 5.91 34.31 32.27
N ALA A 92 6.60 33.28 31.77
CA ALA A 92 6.91 32.08 32.55
C ALA A 92 7.78 32.40 33.77
N GLU A 93 8.76 33.31 33.63
CA GLU A 93 9.56 33.83 34.75
C GLU A 93 8.70 34.63 35.73
N GLU A 94 7.91 35.60 35.25
CA GLU A 94 7.06 36.46 36.08
C GLU A 94 6.03 35.66 36.90
N THR A 95 5.54 34.56 36.34
CA THR A 95 4.58 33.66 37.00
C THR A 95 5.23 32.53 37.79
N GLY A 96 6.56 32.39 37.72
CA GLY A 96 7.32 31.35 38.42
C GLY A 96 7.00 29.92 37.96
N LEU A 97 6.56 29.73 36.72
CA LEU A 97 6.14 28.43 36.21
C LEU A 97 7.33 27.47 36.09
N ARG A 98 7.19 26.29 36.69
CA ARG A 98 8.20 25.22 36.64
C ARG A 98 7.83 24.08 35.71
N ASN A 99 6.54 23.92 35.41
CA ASN A 99 5.97 22.90 34.53
C ASN A 99 5.83 23.36 33.08
N LEU A 100 6.57 24.40 32.66
CA LEU A 100 6.58 24.90 31.29
C LEU A 100 8.00 24.88 30.71
N ARG A 101 8.14 24.40 29.49
CA ARG A 101 9.36 24.45 28.66
C ARG A 101 9.04 24.98 27.28
N VAL A 102 10.04 25.52 26.60
CA VAL A 102 9.86 26.21 25.32
C VAL A 102 10.80 25.64 24.25
N HIS A 103 10.28 25.39 23.05
CA HIS A 103 11.08 25.08 21.88
C HIS A 103 10.97 26.21 20.87
N ASP A 104 12.10 26.84 20.54
CA ASP A 104 12.22 27.80 19.44
C ASP A 104 12.56 27.06 18.15
N GLY A 105 11.56 26.83 17.30
CA GLY A 105 11.75 26.05 16.08
C GLY A 105 10.47 25.53 15.43
N ASP A 106 10.64 24.88 14.27
CA ASP A 106 9.53 24.29 13.53
C ASP A 106 8.94 23.09 14.29
N ALA A 107 7.63 23.11 14.50
CA ALA A 107 6.95 22.08 15.28
C ALA A 107 6.95 20.69 14.63
N VAL A 108 6.92 20.61 13.29
CA VAL A 108 6.96 19.33 12.58
C VAL A 108 8.35 18.71 12.73
N GLU A 109 9.40 19.52 12.59
CA GLU A 109 10.78 19.11 12.86
C GLU A 109 10.97 18.68 14.32
N PHE A 110 10.50 19.48 15.26
CA PHE A 110 10.56 19.19 16.69
C PHE A 110 9.96 17.83 17.02
N LEU A 111 8.71 17.60 16.60
CA LEU A 111 7.99 16.35 16.83
C LEU A 111 8.67 15.17 16.12
N ALA A 112 9.19 15.37 14.91
CA ALA A 112 9.81 14.29 14.14
C ALA A 112 11.14 13.83 14.74
N ARG A 113 11.98 14.77 15.17
CA ARG A 113 13.37 14.52 15.60
C ARG A 113 13.53 14.30 17.10
N HIS A 114 12.73 14.99 17.91
CA HIS A 114 12.98 15.06 19.35
C HIS A 114 11.93 14.30 20.16
N VAL A 115 10.65 14.36 19.81
CA VAL A 115 9.61 13.73 20.64
C VAL A 115 9.49 12.24 20.33
N PRO A 116 9.64 11.29 21.28
CA PRO A 116 9.44 9.87 20.99
C PRO A 116 7.97 9.53 20.63
N PRO A 117 7.72 8.40 19.95
CA PRO A 117 6.36 7.86 19.82
C PRO A 117 5.71 7.65 21.19
N ASP A 118 4.39 7.81 21.26
CA ASP A 118 3.56 7.57 22.46
C ASP A 118 3.95 8.39 23.71
N ALA A 119 4.76 9.45 23.57
CA ALA A 119 5.27 10.24 24.69
C ALA A 119 4.29 11.28 25.25
N LEU A 120 3.29 11.70 24.45
CA LEU A 120 2.45 12.86 24.76
C LEU A 120 1.05 12.46 25.19
N ALA A 121 0.53 13.10 26.24
CA ALA A 121 -0.86 12.95 26.65
C ALA A 121 -1.80 13.81 25.81
N GLU A 122 -1.34 14.99 25.36
CA GLU A 122 -2.15 15.92 24.57
C GLU A 122 -1.28 16.75 23.62
N ILE A 123 -1.81 17.02 22.43
CA ILE A 123 -1.26 18.00 21.49
C ILE A 123 -2.34 19.04 21.20
N ARG A 124 -2.00 20.32 21.38
CA ARG A 124 -2.87 21.47 21.15
C ARG A 124 -2.41 22.25 19.93
N VAL A 125 -3.34 22.58 19.05
CA VAL A 125 -3.09 23.34 17.82
C VAL A 125 -4.16 24.43 17.70
N PHE A 126 -3.87 25.61 18.22
CA PHE A 126 -4.85 26.70 18.28
C PHE A 126 -4.55 27.76 17.22
N PHE A 127 -5.58 28.07 16.43
CA PHE A 127 -5.56 29.09 15.37
C PHE A 127 -4.36 28.97 14.40
N PRO A 128 -4.05 27.78 13.86
CA PRO A 128 -2.96 27.63 12.90
C PRO A 128 -3.27 28.42 11.62
N ASP A 129 -2.22 28.85 10.90
CA ASP A 129 -2.36 29.63 9.66
C ASP A 129 -3.34 28.95 8.67
N PRO A 130 -4.48 29.61 8.30
CA PRO A 130 -5.53 28.95 7.52
C PRO A 130 -5.23 28.82 6.03
N TRP A 131 -4.26 29.59 5.54
CA TRP A 131 -3.84 29.63 4.13
C TRP A 131 -5.04 29.67 3.16
N PRO A 132 -5.83 30.76 3.11
CA PRO A 132 -7.13 30.78 2.43
C PRO A 132 -7.06 30.64 0.90
N LYS A 133 -5.88 30.86 0.29
CA LYS A 133 -5.69 30.72 -1.15
C LYS A 133 -5.43 29.24 -1.49
N ALA A 134 -6.18 28.67 -2.42
CA ALA A 134 -6.08 27.26 -2.84
C ALA A 134 -4.63 26.77 -3.07
N ARG A 135 -3.83 27.56 -3.79
CA ARG A 135 -2.41 27.26 -4.05
C ARG A 135 -1.52 27.10 -2.80
N HIS A 136 -1.97 27.58 -1.64
CA HIS A 136 -1.24 27.50 -0.37
C HIS A 136 -1.80 26.42 0.56
N HIS A 137 -2.85 25.69 0.21
CA HIS A 137 -3.45 24.67 1.09
C HIS A 137 -2.45 23.59 1.51
N LYS A 138 -1.47 23.28 0.67
CA LYS A 138 -0.35 22.35 0.98
C LYS A 138 0.51 22.77 2.18
N ARG A 139 0.45 24.04 2.59
CA ARG A 139 1.13 24.60 3.77
C ARG A 139 0.31 24.49 5.05
N ARG A 140 -0.93 23.99 5.01
CA ARG A 140 -1.74 23.79 6.21
C ARG A 140 -1.07 22.76 7.13
N LEU A 141 -1.04 23.07 8.42
CA LEU A 141 -0.49 22.17 9.44
C LEU A 141 -1.35 20.90 9.54
N ILE A 142 -2.69 21.04 9.53
CA ILE A 142 -3.61 19.90 9.57
C ILE A 142 -3.79 19.35 8.16
N ARG A 143 -2.98 18.34 7.85
CA ARG A 143 -3.00 17.55 6.61
C ARG A 143 -2.64 16.10 6.95
N PRO A 144 -3.03 15.10 6.14
CA PRO A 144 -2.89 13.68 6.51
C PRO A 144 -1.48 13.28 6.99
N ALA A 145 -0.43 13.69 6.29
CA ALA A 145 0.96 13.37 6.67
C ALA A 145 1.37 13.95 8.03
N ASN A 146 0.97 15.18 8.32
CA ASN A 146 1.28 15.81 9.61
C ASN A 146 0.41 15.24 10.72
N VAL A 147 -0.87 14.92 10.46
CA VAL A 147 -1.76 14.27 11.42
C VAL A 147 -1.23 12.90 11.83
N ALA A 148 -0.70 12.11 10.88
CA ALA A 148 -0.03 10.85 11.18
C ALA A 148 1.18 11.04 12.12
N LEU A 149 1.97 12.10 11.91
CA LEU A 149 3.07 12.46 12.82
C LEU A 149 2.54 12.84 14.20
N LEU A 150 1.59 13.78 14.31
CA LEU A 150 1.00 14.23 15.57
C LEU A 150 0.45 13.05 16.36
N ARG A 151 -0.35 12.22 15.70
CA ARG A 151 -0.92 11.00 16.25
C ARG A 151 0.16 10.05 16.78
N SER A 152 1.22 9.81 16.00
CA SER A 152 2.29 8.89 16.42
C SER A 152 2.97 9.29 17.73
N ARG A 153 2.98 10.58 18.08
CA ARG A 153 3.57 11.10 19.32
C ARG A 153 2.59 11.09 20.50
N LEU A 154 1.28 11.06 20.25
CA LEU A 154 0.27 10.86 21.29
C LEU A 154 0.31 9.43 21.81
N ARG A 155 0.27 9.21 23.12
CA ARG A 155 -0.01 7.88 23.69
C ARG A 155 -1.41 7.41 23.29
N PRO A 156 -1.70 6.09 23.33
CA PRO A 156 -3.07 5.61 23.27
C PRO A 156 -3.95 6.30 24.33
N GLY A 157 -5.13 6.79 23.92
CA GLY A 157 -6.01 7.62 24.73
C GLY A 157 -5.66 9.11 24.76
N GLY A 158 -4.48 9.50 24.27
CA GLY A 158 -4.04 10.90 24.19
C GLY A 158 -4.92 11.74 23.24
N VAL A 159 -4.93 13.05 23.42
CA VAL A 159 -5.88 13.95 22.73
C VAL A 159 -5.17 14.90 21.77
N LEU A 160 -5.66 14.99 20.53
CA LEU A 160 -5.36 16.08 19.61
C LEU A 160 -6.50 17.10 19.68
N HIS A 161 -6.20 18.31 20.15
CA HIS A 161 -7.15 19.41 20.28
C HIS A 161 -6.78 20.54 19.33
N CYS A 162 -7.59 20.73 18.29
CA CYS A 162 -7.44 21.81 17.33
C CYS A 162 -8.50 22.90 17.57
N ALA A 163 -8.18 24.15 17.29
CA ALA A 163 -9.15 25.25 17.25
C ALA A 163 -8.87 26.19 16.08
N THR A 164 -9.91 26.74 15.44
CA THR A 164 -9.75 27.72 14.35
C THR A 164 -10.95 28.66 14.26
N ASP A 165 -10.71 29.90 13.83
CA ASP A 165 -11.72 30.93 13.53
C ASP A 165 -12.08 31.02 12.04
N TRP A 166 -11.61 30.05 11.24
CA TRP A 166 -11.81 30.01 9.79
C TRP A 166 -12.71 28.82 9.41
N PRO A 167 -14.00 29.05 9.09
CA PRO A 167 -14.97 27.97 8.88
C PRO A 167 -14.53 26.93 7.85
N GLN A 168 -14.00 27.35 6.69
CA GLN A 168 -13.55 26.43 5.65
C GLN A 168 -12.32 25.60 6.08
N TYR A 169 -11.55 26.09 7.05
CA TYR A 169 -10.42 25.34 7.57
C TYR A 169 -10.90 24.38 8.65
N ALA A 170 -11.91 24.76 9.44
CA ALA A 170 -12.55 23.86 10.39
C ALA A 170 -13.15 22.63 9.67
N GLU A 171 -13.83 22.83 8.54
CA GLU A 171 -14.33 21.74 7.69
C GLU A 171 -13.20 20.81 7.22
N VAL A 172 -12.11 21.37 6.71
CA VAL A 172 -10.94 20.58 6.29
C VAL A 172 -10.27 19.87 7.45
N MET A 173 -10.18 20.50 8.64
CA MET A 173 -9.66 19.84 9.83
C MET A 173 -10.56 18.66 10.22
N MET A 174 -11.89 18.84 10.21
CA MET A 174 -12.84 17.77 10.51
C MET A 174 -12.67 16.59 9.55
N GLU A 175 -12.59 16.85 8.25
CA GLU A 175 -12.39 15.83 7.21
C GLU A 175 -11.08 15.08 7.41
N VAL A 176 -9.96 15.80 7.59
CA VAL A 176 -8.63 15.19 7.71
C VAL A 176 -8.50 14.41 9.02
N LEU A 177 -9.01 14.93 10.14
CA LEU A 177 -8.95 14.27 11.44
C LEU A 177 -9.90 13.07 11.51
N GLY A 178 -11.12 13.22 10.97
CA GLY A 178 -12.11 12.14 10.87
C GLY A 178 -11.73 11.04 9.88
N GLY A 179 -10.88 11.37 8.89
CA GLY A 179 -10.30 10.40 7.97
C GLY A 179 -9.08 9.63 8.52
N ASP A 180 -8.51 10.03 9.67
CA ASP A 180 -7.45 9.25 10.33
C ASP A 180 -8.08 8.11 11.15
N PRO A 181 -7.75 6.85 10.87
CA PRO A 181 -8.41 5.70 11.49
C PRO A 181 -8.12 5.46 12.96
N GLN A 182 -7.02 6.02 13.42
CA GLN A 182 -6.54 5.85 14.78
C GLN A 182 -6.89 7.09 15.62
N LEU A 183 -7.67 8.03 15.06
CA LEU A 183 -8.28 9.13 15.76
C LEU A 183 -9.80 8.94 15.82
N ARG A 184 -10.38 9.21 16.98
CA ARG A 184 -11.83 9.21 17.14
C ARG A 184 -12.27 10.55 17.69
N ASN A 185 -13.26 11.16 17.03
CA ASN A 185 -13.85 12.41 17.53
C ASN A 185 -14.50 12.15 18.90
N LEU A 186 -14.22 13.01 19.86
CA LEU A 186 -14.82 12.95 21.20
C LEU A 186 -16.22 13.57 21.25
N HIS A 187 -16.63 14.25 20.17
CA HIS A 187 -17.91 14.93 20.06
C HIS A 187 -18.59 14.59 18.72
N ASP A 188 -19.90 14.74 18.67
CA ASP A 188 -20.64 14.68 17.41
C ASP A 188 -20.46 16.00 16.64
N GLY A 189 -19.42 16.06 15.82
CA GLY A 189 -19.00 17.28 15.15
C GLY A 189 -18.04 18.13 16.00
N ALA A 190 -18.33 19.43 16.09
CA ALA A 190 -17.49 20.38 16.81
C ALA A 190 -17.57 20.17 18.34
N ALA A 191 -16.43 20.30 19.02
CA ALA A 191 -16.38 20.30 20.47
C ALA A 191 -16.82 21.66 21.02
N PRO A 192 -17.48 21.72 22.19
CA PRO A 192 -17.60 22.97 22.93
C PRO A 192 -16.21 23.43 23.37
N ARG A 193 -15.97 24.75 23.41
CA ARG A 193 -14.75 25.31 23.99
C ARG A 193 -14.64 24.84 25.45
N PRO A 194 -13.57 24.15 25.86
CA PRO A 194 -13.39 23.78 27.26
C PRO A 194 -13.24 25.03 28.13
N GLU A 195 -13.81 25.01 29.33
CA GLU A 195 -13.76 26.15 30.26
C GLU A 195 -12.32 26.57 30.60
N TRP A 196 -11.41 25.60 30.68
CA TRP A 196 -9.99 25.83 30.96
C TRP A 196 -9.22 26.46 29.79
N ARG A 197 -9.75 26.46 28.55
CA ARG A 197 -9.08 27.07 27.41
C ARG A 197 -9.40 28.57 27.41
N PRO A 198 -8.43 29.47 27.69
CA PRO A 198 -8.70 30.89 27.73
C PRO A 198 -9.19 31.41 26.38
N VAL A 199 -10.00 32.47 26.41
CA VAL A 199 -10.34 33.22 25.20
C VAL A 199 -9.07 33.91 24.72
N THR A 200 -8.60 33.57 23.53
CA THR A 200 -7.37 34.15 22.97
C THR A 200 -7.66 35.49 22.30
N LYS A 201 -6.64 36.32 22.07
CA LYS A 201 -6.77 37.55 21.25
C LYS A 201 -7.31 37.26 19.84
N PHE A 202 -7.03 36.07 19.29
CA PHE A 202 -7.57 35.64 17.99
C PHE A 202 -9.07 35.37 18.09
N GLU A 203 -9.51 34.71 19.16
CA GLU A 203 -10.92 34.44 19.44
C GLU A 203 -11.69 35.74 19.71
N GLU A 204 -11.18 36.66 20.51
CA GLU A 204 -11.79 37.99 20.71
C GLU A 204 -11.97 38.74 19.38
N ARG A 205 -10.96 38.69 18.51
CA ARG A 205 -11.02 39.30 17.18
C ARG A 205 -12.01 38.58 16.27
N ALA A 206 -12.11 37.26 16.35
CA ALA A 206 -13.09 36.47 15.60
C ALA A 206 -14.52 36.82 16.03
N VAL A 207 -14.79 36.84 17.34
CA VAL A 207 -16.08 37.21 17.93
C VAL A 207 -16.47 38.63 17.53
N ARG A 208 -15.55 39.61 17.65
CA ARG A 208 -15.81 41.00 17.22
C ARG A 208 -16.12 41.11 15.72
N ALA A 209 -15.57 40.21 14.91
CA ALA A 209 -15.82 40.13 13.48
C ALA A 209 -17.02 39.23 13.11
N GLY A 210 -17.78 38.72 14.09
CA GLY A 210 -18.93 37.82 13.86
C GLY A 210 -18.54 36.46 13.28
N ARG A 211 -17.29 36.02 13.45
CA ARG A 211 -16.80 34.73 12.95
C ARG A 211 -16.84 33.68 14.06
N PRO A 212 -17.46 32.51 13.85
CA PRO A 212 -17.48 31.45 14.86
C PRO A 212 -16.09 30.85 15.02
N VAL A 213 -15.78 30.43 16.25
CA VAL A 213 -14.61 29.61 16.55
C VAL A 213 -15.06 28.15 16.69
N THR A 214 -14.32 27.26 16.05
CA THR A 214 -14.59 25.82 16.07
C THR A 214 -13.45 25.10 16.79
N ASP A 215 -13.79 24.37 17.85
CA ASP A 215 -12.91 23.43 18.53
C ASP A 215 -13.15 22.01 18.01
N LEU A 216 -12.09 21.24 17.85
CA LEU A 216 -12.11 19.84 17.42
C LEU A 216 -11.24 19.02 18.38
N ARG A 217 -11.79 17.96 18.97
CA ARG A 217 -11.07 17.12 19.93
C ARG A 217 -11.15 15.66 19.53
N PHE A 218 -10.00 15.10 19.16
CA PHE A 218 -9.88 13.72 18.74
C PHE A 218 -8.99 12.96 19.72
N THR A 219 -9.43 11.79 20.18
CA THR A 219 -8.59 10.90 20.98
C THR A 219 -7.91 9.88 20.08
N ARG A 220 -6.62 9.62 20.32
CA ARG A 220 -5.93 8.49 19.72
C ARG A 220 -6.52 7.21 20.29
N VAL A 221 -7.18 6.42 19.47
CA VAL A 221 -7.62 5.10 19.91
C VAL A 221 -6.43 4.14 19.90
N PRO A 222 -6.30 3.29 20.93
CA PRO A 222 -5.34 2.19 20.86
C PRO A 222 -5.68 1.36 19.62
N VAL A 223 -4.67 1.08 18.81
CA VAL A 223 -4.75 -0.09 17.94
C VAL A 223 -4.89 -1.28 18.90
N ARG A 224 -5.93 -2.08 18.76
CA ARG A 224 -6.07 -3.33 19.52
C ARG A 224 -4.97 -4.29 19.06
N HIS A 225 -3.78 -4.10 19.61
CA HIS A 225 -2.69 -5.05 19.49
C HIS A 225 -3.04 -6.25 20.37
N GLY A 226 -3.46 -7.36 19.77
CA GLY A 226 -2.91 -8.62 20.25
C GLY A 226 -1.39 -8.52 20.09
N ARG A 227 -0.61 -8.74 21.16
CA ARG A 227 0.84 -9.00 21.06
C ARG A 227 1.07 -9.95 19.86
N LEU A 228 1.97 -9.75 18.89
CA LEU A 228 3.26 -9.06 18.85
C LEU A 228 3.72 -8.88 17.37
N ILE A 229 4.54 -7.85 17.12
CA ILE A 229 5.47 -7.58 15.99
C ILE A 229 4.86 -7.16 14.63
N SER A 230 5.09 -5.89 14.30
CA SER A 230 4.97 -5.35 12.94
C SER A 230 5.89 -6.11 11.98
N VAL A 231 5.32 -6.67 10.92
CA VAL A 231 6.06 -7.35 9.83
C VAL A 231 7.07 -6.41 9.14
N ALA A 232 6.93 -5.09 9.32
CA ALA A 232 7.83 -4.08 8.77
C ALA A 232 9.19 -3.97 9.50
N SER A 233 9.36 -4.58 10.69
CA SER A 233 10.62 -4.51 11.46
C SER A 233 11.46 -5.79 11.45
N LEU A 234 11.21 -6.72 10.51
CA LEU A 234 11.97 -7.96 10.37
C LEU A 234 13.11 -7.82 9.33
N PRO A 235 14.38 -8.14 9.68
CA PRO A 235 15.46 -8.25 8.69
C PRO A 235 15.08 -9.32 7.67
N GLY A 236 14.96 -8.93 6.39
CA GLY A 236 14.58 -9.82 5.28
C GLY A 236 13.22 -9.51 4.62
N VAL A 237 12.34 -8.72 5.25
CA VAL A 237 11.08 -8.24 4.62
C VAL A 237 11.24 -6.86 3.97
N GLU A 238 12.20 -6.06 4.46
CA GLU A 238 12.60 -4.78 3.87
C GLU A 238 13.04 -4.89 2.40
N ALA A 239 13.44 -6.09 1.95
CA ALA A 239 13.81 -6.34 0.57
C ALA A 239 12.60 -6.41 -0.40
N HIS A 240 11.36 -6.47 0.08
CA HIS A 240 10.17 -6.59 -0.79
C HIS A 240 9.00 -5.64 -0.46
N MET A 241 8.99 -5.00 0.72
CA MET A 241 7.95 -4.04 1.11
C MET A 241 8.38 -2.56 1.08
N LYS A 242 9.60 -2.25 0.63
CA LYS A 242 9.79 -0.94 0.00
C LYS A 242 8.74 -0.87 -1.09
N HIS A 243 7.94 0.19 -1.08
CA HIS A 243 7.47 0.78 -2.32
C HIS A 243 8.66 0.69 -3.29
N ARG A 244 8.63 -0.27 -4.23
CA ARG A 244 9.14 0.10 -5.52
C ARG A 244 8.16 1.23 -5.88
N PRO A 245 8.57 2.52 -5.93
CA PRO A 245 7.93 3.38 -6.92
C PRO A 245 7.89 2.51 -8.17
N LEU A 246 6.74 2.42 -8.87
CA LEU A 246 6.62 1.70 -10.14
C LEU A 246 8.00 1.73 -10.80
N PRO A 247 8.74 0.61 -10.81
CA PRO A 247 10.20 0.71 -10.87
C PRO A 247 10.55 1.50 -12.12
N PHE A 248 11.67 2.21 -12.10
CA PHE A 248 12.34 2.66 -13.31
C PHE A 248 12.51 1.53 -14.38
N ALA A 249 12.12 0.27 -14.06
CA ALA A 249 11.92 -0.84 -14.96
C ALA A 249 10.60 -0.89 -15.76
N LEU A 250 9.51 -0.19 -15.40
CA LEU A 250 8.33 -0.12 -16.30
C LEU A 250 8.72 0.46 -17.68
N PRO A 251 9.54 1.53 -17.77
CA PRO A 251 10.14 1.93 -19.04
C PRO A 251 10.99 0.81 -19.65
N ALA A 252 11.80 0.08 -18.89
CA ALA A 252 12.68 -0.96 -19.43
C ALA A 252 11.91 -2.17 -20.01
N TYR A 253 10.88 -2.67 -19.33
CA TYR A 253 10.03 -3.76 -19.82
C TYR A 253 9.19 -3.32 -21.00
N LEU A 254 8.67 -2.08 -20.97
CA LEU A 254 7.94 -1.52 -22.09
C LEU A 254 8.86 -1.37 -23.33
N VAL A 255 10.06 -0.82 -23.14
CA VAL A 255 11.06 -0.68 -24.21
C VAL A 255 11.47 -2.05 -24.76
N LEU A 256 11.76 -3.03 -23.90
CA LEU A 256 12.11 -4.39 -24.33
C LEU A 256 10.96 -5.08 -25.07
N THR A 257 9.73 -4.94 -24.58
CA THR A 257 8.53 -5.52 -25.22
C THR A 257 8.28 -4.89 -26.59
N LEU A 258 8.39 -3.56 -26.69
CA LEU A 258 8.25 -2.85 -27.97
C LEU A 258 9.37 -3.21 -28.95
N ALA A 259 10.61 -3.33 -28.47
CA ALA A 259 11.74 -3.73 -29.29
C ALA A 259 11.60 -5.17 -29.81
N LEU A 260 11.31 -6.14 -28.94
CA LEU A 260 11.06 -7.54 -29.34
C LEU A 260 9.83 -7.64 -30.27
N GLY A 261 8.78 -6.87 -29.99
CA GLY A 261 7.58 -6.82 -30.83
C GLY A 261 7.90 -6.30 -32.23
N GLY A 262 8.70 -5.25 -32.33
CA GLY A 262 9.18 -4.71 -33.61
C GLY A 262 10.06 -5.71 -34.39
N VAL A 263 10.96 -6.43 -33.71
CA VAL A 263 11.81 -7.45 -34.34
C VAL A 263 10.98 -8.65 -34.82
N VAL A 264 10.08 -9.17 -33.99
CA VAL A 264 9.17 -10.28 -34.36
C VAL A 264 8.29 -9.87 -35.53
N TRP A 265 7.70 -8.66 -35.47
CA TRP A 265 6.92 -8.10 -36.57
C TRP A 265 7.74 -8.04 -37.86
N TRP A 266 8.95 -7.46 -37.81
CA TRP A 266 9.80 -7.29 -38.98
C TRP A 266 10.18 -8.63 -39.61
N LEU A 267 10.60 -9.61 -38.82
CA LEU A 267 10.98 -10.94 -39.34
C LEU A 267 9.80 -11.67 -40.01
N LEU A 268 8.61 -11.63 -39.39
CA LEU A 268 7.42 -12.26 -39.94
C LEU A 268 6.89 -11.52 -41.17
N TYR A 269 6.91 -10.18 -41.13
CA TYR A 269 6.54 -9.33 -42.26
C TYR A 269 7.46 -9.57 -43.45
N THR A 270 8.78 -9.49 -43.27
CA THR A 270 9.74 -9.71 -44.34
C THR A 270 9.65 -11.15 -44.86
N GLY A 271 9.49 -12.13 -43.97
CA GLY A 271 9.32 -13.52 -44.33
C GLY A 271 8.05 -13.79 -45.17
N SER A 272 6.94 -13.06 -44.96
CA SER A 272 5.73 -13.18 -45.79
C SER A 272 5.75 -12.29 -47.02
N HIS A 273 6.36 -11.10 -46.94
CA HIS A 273 6.51 -10.15 -48.03
C HIS A 273 7.42 -10.68 -49.14
N GLU A 274 8.60 -11.17 -48.76
CA GLU A 274 9.62 -11.66 -49.69
C GLU A 274 9.50 -13.18 -49.97
N ALA A 275 8.48 -13.87 -49.43
CA ALA A 275 8.32 -15.33 -49.52
C ALA A 275 8.39 -15.86 -50.96
N SER A 276 7.82 -15.13 -51.92
CA SER A 276 7.78 -15.49 -53.34
C SER A 276 9.11 -15.30 -54.07
N GLN A 277 10.07 -14.59 -53.46
CA GLN A 277 11.40 -14.33 -54.01
C GLN A 277 12.44 -15.35 -53.54
N VAL A 278 12.06 -16.22 -52.59
CA VAL A 278 12.94 -17.27 -52.04
C VAL A 278 13.13 -18.36 -53.09
N ALA A 279 14.38 -18.57 -53.53
CA ALA A 279 14.70 -19.64 -54.48
C ALA A 279 14.73 -20.99 -53.76
N TRP A 280 13.93 -21.95 -54.23
CA TRP A 280 13.88 -23.31 -53.69
C TRP A 280 14.53 -24.31 -54.64
N TYR A 281 15.39 -25.18 -54.10
CA TYR A 281 15.98 -26.30 -54.79
C TYR A 281 15.32 -27.58 -54.29
N CYS A 282 14.60 -28.28 -55.16
CA CYS A 282 13.89 -29.50 -54.80
C CYS A 282 14.53 -30.74 -55.43
N TYR A 283 14.81 -31.73 -54.61
CA TYR A 283 15.29 -33.05 -55.01
C TYR A 283 14.26 -34.10 -54.59
N GLY A 284 13.44 -34.57 -55.54
CA GLY A 284 12.31 -35.45 -55.23
C GLY A 284 11.21 -34.73 -54.45
N SER A 285 10.80 -35.26 -53.31
CA SER A 285 9.80 -34.65 -52.42
C SER A 285 10.37 -33.66 -51.41
N GLU A 286 11.69 -33.51 -51.34
CA GLU A 286 12.37 -32.64 -50.38
C GLU A 286 12.81 -31.36 -51.08
N CYS A 287 12.47 -30.22 -50.48
CA CYS A 287 12.87 -28.90 -50.94
C CYS A 287 13.69 -28.20 -49.87
N SER A 288 14.80 -27.59 -50.28
CA SER A 288 15.65 -26.77 -49.42
C SER A 288 15.94 -25.42 -50.08
N THR A 289 16.30 -24.43 -49.27
CA THR A 289 16.73 -23.11 -49.73
C THR A 289 17.91 -22.66 -48.91
N ASP A 290 18.89 -22.03 -49.56
CA ASP A 290 20.03 -21.37 -48.90
C ASP A 290 19.76 -19.87 -48.66
N ASP A 291 18.59 -19.37 -49.10
CA ASP A 291 18.19 -17.98 -48.88
C ASP A 291 17.67 -17.81 -47.44
N PHE A 292 18.36 -16.96 -46.68
CA PHE A 292 18.04 -16.67 -45.29
C PHE A 292 16.60 -16.16 -45.08
N ARG A 293 16.01 -15.54 -46.10
CA ARG A 293 14.60 -15.09 -46.09
C ARG A 293 13.64 -16.25 -45.82
N GLY A 294 13.94 -17.46 -46.29
CA GLY A 294 13.16 -18.66 -46.03
C GLY A 294 13.15 -19.08 -44.56
N ALA A 295 14.16 -18.69 -43.78
CA ALA A 295 14.25 -18.98 -42.35
C ALA A 295 13.56 -17.92 -41.47
N MET A 296 13.31 -16.71 -42.00
CA MET A 296 12.76 -15.57 -41.23
C MET A 296 11.42 -15.88 -40.53
N PRO A 297 10.44 -16.56 -41.16
CA PRO A 297 9.19 -16.91 -40.47
C PRO A 297 9.41 -17.80 -39.24
N VAL A 298 10.36 -18.74 -39.32
CA VAL A 298 10.69 -19.67 -38.24
C VAL A 298 11.36 -18.93 -37.09
N ILE A 299 12.34 -18.06 -37.41
CA ILE A 299 13.03 -17.24 -36.41
C ILE A 299 12.05 -16.28 -35.72
N GLY A 300 11.16 -15.64 -36.49
CA GLY A 300 10.11 -14.77 -35.96
C GLY A 300 9.15 -15.52 -35.02
N GLY A 301 8.75 -16.74 -35.37
CA GLY A 301 7.94 -17.60 -34.52
C GLY A 301 8.65 -18.01 -33.22
N ILE A 302 9.94 -18.35 -33.28
CA ILE A 302 10.75 -18.65 -32.10
C ILE A 302 10.86 -17.42 -31.17
N LEU A 303 11.08 -16.23 -31.75
CA LEU A 303 11.20 -14.98 -31.00
C LEU A 303 9.87 -14.45 -30.43
N ALA A 304 8.73 -14.97 -30.88
CA ALA A 304 7.43 -14.67 -30.28
C ALA A 304 7.30 -15.22 -28.85
N VAL A 305 8.02 -16.29 -28.50
CA VAL A 305 8.06 -16.87 -27.15
C VAL A 305 8.72 -15.92 -26.13
N PRO A 306 9.95 -15.42 -26.34
CA PRO A 306 10.55 -14.44 -25.45
C PRO A 306 9.80 -13.10 -25.47
N LEU A 307 9.14 -12.71 -26.57
CA LEU A 307 8.21 -11.56 -26.58
C LEU A 307 7.06 -11.77 -25.59
N ALA A 308 6.37 -12.92 -25.64
CA ALA A 308 5.30 -13.24 -24.70
C ALA A 308 5.80 -13.27 -23.25
N ALA A 309 7.00 -13.80 -23.02
CA ALA A 309 7.63 -13.80 -21.70
C ALA A 309 8.00 -12.38 -21.21
N ALA A 310 8.56 -11.54 -22.09
CA ALA A 310 8.94 -10.16 -21.77
C ALA A 310 7.71 -9.26 -21.54
N ALA A 311 6.62 -9.52 -22.26
CA ALA A 311 5.34 -8.83 -22.11
C ALA A 311 4.53 -9.33 -20.90
N TRP A 312 4.87 -10.51 -20.33
CA TRP A 312 4.15 -11.13 -19.22
C TRP A 312 3.95 -10.21 -18.00
N PRO A 313 4.95 -9.42 -17.54
CA PRO A 313 4.75 -8.50 -16.43
C PRO A 313 3.76 -7.36 -16.73
N LEU A 314 3.61 -6.98 -18.00
CA LEU A 314 2.74 -5.88 -18.46
C LEU A 314 1.33 -6.36 -18.77
N LEU A 315 1.22 -7.45 -19.54
CA LEU A 315 -0.03 -7.95 -20.11
C LEU A 315 -0.58 -9.19 -19.39
N ARG A 316 0.20 -9.76 -18.45
CA ARG A 316 -0.14 -10.97 -17.68
C ARG A 316 -0.58 -12.10 -18.62
N GLY A 317 -1.64 -12.83 -18.27
CA GLY A 317 -2.17 -13.93 -19.08
C GLY A 317 -2.62 -13.55 -20.50
N ALA A 318 -2.69 -12.26 -20.85
CA ALA A 318 -2.98 -11.80 -22.21
C ALA A 318 -1.73 -11.73 -23.11
N ALA A 319 -0.52 -11.85 -22.54
CA ALA A 319 0.74 -11.74 -23.30
C ALA A 319 0.87 -12.73 -24.48
N PRO A 320 0.47 -14.01 -24.36
CA PRO A 320 0.51 -14.94 -25.50
C PRO A 320 -0.41 -14.50 -26.65
N GLY A 321 -1.65 -14.09 -26.35
CA GLY A 321 -2.60 -13.63 -27.36
C GLY A 321 -2.15 -12.35 -28.04
N VAL A 322 -1.58 -11.39 -27.29
CA VAL A 322 -1.04 -10.17 -27.90
C VAL A 322 0.17 -10.47 -28.79
N SER A 323 1.04 -11.41 -28.41
CA SER A 323 2.18 -11.81 -29.25
C SER A 323 1.72 -12.48 -30.56
N LEU A 324 0.71 -13.36 -30.47
CA LEU A 324 0.09 -13.99 -31.64
C LEU A 324 -0.65 -12.98 -32.53
N LEU A 325 -1.26 -11.94 -31.96
CA LEU A 325 -1.87 -10.85 -32.72
C LEU A 325 -0.85 -10.06 -33.52
N VAL A 326 0.27 -9.69 -32.89
CA VAL A 326 1.39 -9.00 -33.56
C VAL A 326 1.92 -9.87 -34.70
N ALA A 327 2.10 -11.17 -34.47
CA ALA A 327 2.54 -12.11 -35.49
C ALA A 327 1.54 -12.25 -36.66
N ALA A 328 0.25 -12.43 -36.37
CA ALA A 328 -0.80 -12.56 -37.37
C ALA A 328 -0.93 -11.31 -38.24
N ALA A 329 -0.84 -10.13 -37.64
CA ALA A 329 -0.91 -8.86 -38.36
C ALA A 329 0.34 -8.62 -39.22
N ALA A 330 1.54 -9.05 -38.79
CA ALA A 330 2.75 -9.00 -39.61
C ALA A 330 2.64 -9.91 -40.85
N VAL A 331 2.15 -11.14 -40.67
CA VAL A 331 1.93 -12.08 -41.77
C VAL A 331 0.90 -11.54 -42.76
N TRP A 332 -0.24 -11.04 -42.27
CA TRP A 332 -1.29 -10.46 -43.10
C TRP A 332 -0.79 -9.26 -43.92
N THR A 333 -0.10 -8.33 -43.27
CA THR A 333 0.44 -7.14 -43.93
C THR A 333 1.50 -7.50 -44.96
N GLY A 334 2.45 -8.39 -44.64
CA GLY A 334 3.48 -8.78 -45.59
C GLY A 334 2.94 -9.49 -46.84
N PHE A 335 1.97 -10.40 -46.72
CA PHE A 335 1.33 -10.99 -47.91
C PHE A 335 0.48 -9.99 -48.70
N THR A 336 -0.16 -9.03 -48.02
CA THR A 336 -0.91 -7.95 -48.70
C THR A 336 0.03 -7.09 -49.54
N ASP A 337 1.19 -6.73 -48.99
CA ASP A 337 2.21 -5.99 -49.71
C ASP A 337 2.88 -6.86 -50.79
N ALA A 338 3.05 -8.17 -50.60
CA ALA A 338 3.60 -9.07 -51.62
C ALA A 338 2.72 -9.15 -52.89
N ILE A 339 1.39 -9.16 -52.71
CA ILE A 339 0.43 -9.08 -53.82
C ILE A 339 0.62 -7.77 -54.59
N ARG A 340 0.80 -6.65 -53.86
CA ARG A 340 0.95 -5.32 -54.44
C ARG A 340 2.30 -5.14 -55.14
N ASP A 341 3.38 -5.55 -54.50
CA ASP A 341 4.75 -5.18 -54.86
C ASP A 341 5.43 -6.22 -55.77
N TYR A 342 5.04 -7.50 -55.67
CA TYR A 342 5.66 -8.61 -56.40
C TYR A 342 4.70 -9.38 -57.31
N GLY A 343 3.45 -8.92 -57.47
CA GLY A 343 2.48 -9.54 -58.37
C GLY A 343 2.07 -10.96 -57.97
N VAL A 344 2.20 -11.30 -56.68
CA VAL A 344 1.76 -12.59 -56.14
C VAL A 344 0.24 -12.71 -56.30
N THR A 345 -0.25 -13.83 -56.84
CA THR A 345 -1.70 -14.04 -57.03
C THR A 345 -2.38 -14.28 -55.69
N GLU A 346 -3.57 -13.72 -55.50
CA GLU A 346 -4.31 -13.87 -54.24
C GLU A 346 -4.56 -15.35 -53.90
N ASP A 347 -4.84 -16.20 -54.90
CA ASP A 347 -5.03 -17.64 -54.74
C ASP A 347 -3.81 -18.37 -54.15
N SER A 348 -2.60 -17.88 -54.40
CA SER A 348 -1.36 -18.51 -53.91
C SER A 348 -1.10 -18.25 -52.42
N VAL A 349 -1.72 -17.20 -51.85
CA VAL A 349 -1.51 -16.77 -50.45
C VAL A 349 -2.80 -16.77 -49.62
N VAL A 350 -3.95 -17.05 -50.24
CA VAL A 350 -5.26 -17.02 -49.58
C VAL A 350 -5.31 -17.94 -48.35
N GLY A 351 -4.71 -19.13 -48.43
CA GLY A 351 -4.62 -20.07 -47.30
C GLY A 351 -3.87 -19.48 -46.10
N TRP A 352 -2.75 -18.78 -46.36
CA TRP A 352 -1.96 -18.13 -45.31
C TRP A 352 -2.66 -16.90 -44.72
N ARG A 353 -3.38 -16.12 -45.54
CA ARG A 353 -4.18 -14.98 -45.08
C ARG A 353 -5.37 -15.44 -44.23
N ILE A 354 -6.04 -16.52 -44.62
CA ILE A 354 -7.10 -17.15 -43.81
C ILE A 354 -6.50 -17.64 -42.48
N ALA A 355 -5.37 -18.34 -42.51
CA ALA A 355 -4.70 -18.80 -41.29
C ALA A 355 -4.35 -17.63 -40.35
N ALA A 356 -3.81 -16.54 -40.89
CA ALA A 356 -3.51 -15.33 -40.11
C ALA A 356 -4.78 -14.72 -39.48
N LEU A 357 -5.91 -14.66 -40.21
CA LEU A 357 -7.18 -14.18 -39.66
C LEU A 357 -7.72 -15.09 -38.56
N VAL A 358 -7.68 -16.41 -38.75
CA VAL A 358 -8.17 -17.38 -37.76
C VAL A 358 -7.33 -17.33 -36.50
N VAL A 359 -6.00 -17.37 -36.63
CA VAL A 359 -5.07 -17.27 -35.51
C VAL A 359 -5.21 -15.93 -34.81
N GLY A 360 -5.28 -14.83 -35.55
CA GLY A 360 -5.50 -13.49 -35.01
C GLY A 360 -6.83 -13.36 -34.26
N GLY A 361 -7.91 -13.91 -34.81
CA GLY A 361 -9.22 -13.92 -34.16
C GLY A 361 -9.23 -14.71 -32.85
N LEU A 362 -8.67 -15.92 -32.85
CA LEU A 362 -8.54 -16.74 -31.64
C LEU A 362 -7.63 -16.06 -30.59
N ALA A 363 -6.53 -15.45 -31.04
CA ALA A 363 -5.61 -14.72 -30.19
C ALA A 363 -6.25 -13.46 -29.58
N ALA A 364 -7.09 -12.74 -30.33
CA ALA A 364 -7.88 -11.61 -29.83
C ALA A 364 -8.85 -12.07 -28.72
N VAL A 365 -9.60 -13.15 -28.96
CA VAL A 365 -10.52 -13.72 -27.98
C VAL A 365 -9.75 -14.14 -26.72
N GLN A 366 -8.63 -14.85 -26.87
CA GLN A 366 -7.79 -15.26 -25.75
C GLN A 366 -7.25 -14.06 -24.97
N ALA A 367 -6.75 -13.02 -25.65
CA ALA A 367 -6.25 -11.80 -25.02
C ALA A 367 -7.35 -11.06 -24.26
N VAL A 368 -8.56 -10.93 -24.84
CA VAL A 368 -9.71 -10.28 -24.20
C VAL A 368 -10.19 -11.07 -22.98
N VAL A 369 -10.33 -12.39 -23.10
CA VAL A 369 -10.73 -13.26 -21.98
C VAL A 369 -9.69 -13.22 -20.87
N ALA A 370 -8.41 -13.29 -21.21
CA ALA A 370 -7.32 -13.21 -20.24
C ALA A 370 -7.22 -11.82 -19.60
N PHE A 371 -7.47 -10.75 -20.34
CA PHE A 371 -7.51 -9.39 -19.81
C PHE A 371 -8.73 -9.17 -18.91
N ALA A 372 -9.91 -9.68 -19.27
CA ALA A 372 -11.10 -9.65 -18.43
C ALA A 372 -10.91 -10.49 -17.15
N SER A 373 -10.28 -11.67 -17.26
CA SER A 373 -9.90 -12.49 -16.11
C SER A 373 -8.86 -11.78 -15.24
N ALA A 374 -7.86 -11.15 -15.86
CA ALA A 374 -6.88 -10.34 -15.16
C ALA A 374 -7.55 -9.16 -14.46
N LEU A 375 -8.50 -8.45 -15.07
CA LEU A 375 -9.24 -7.37 -14.39
C LEU A 375 -10.04 -7.87 -13.17
N ARG A 376 -10.62 -9.07 -13.27
CA ARG A 376 -11.35 -9.72 -12.17
C ARG A 376 -10.42 -10.18 -11.05
N THR A 377 -9.26 -10.72 -11.39
CA THR A 377 -8.31 -11.34 -10.44
C THR A 377 -7.27 -10.38 -9.90
N SER A 378 -6.88 -9.35 -10.66
CA SER A 378 -5.83 -8.37 -10.35
C SER A 378 -6.27 -7.25 -9.44
N GLY A 379 -7.52 -7.23 -9.00
CA GLY A 379 -8.02 -6.23 -8.08
C GLY A 379 -8.01 -4.81 -8.66
N VAL A 380 -7.62 -4.60 -9.93
CA VAL A 380 -7.68 -3.29 -10.60
C VAL A 380 -9.12 -2.79 -10.67
N GLY A 381 -10.08 -3.67 -10.98
CA GLY A 381 -11.50 -3.33 -10.90
C GLY A 381 -11.98 -3.02 -9.48
N ASN A 382 -11.35 -3.60 -8.46
CA ASN A 382 -11.62 -3.29 -7.05
C ASN A 382 -10.98 -1.96 -6.64
N ALA A 383 -9.77 -1.67 -7.10
CA ALA A 383 -9.07 -0.41 -6.88
C ALA A 383 -9.79 0.77 -7.54
N TRP A 384 -10.30 0.60 -8.76
CA TRP A 384 -11.16 1.60 -9.42
C TRP A 384 -12.47 1.87 -8.67
N ARG A 385 -13.00 0.88 -7.96
CA ARG A 385 -14.16 1.02 -7.06
C ARG A 385 -13.79 1.48 -5.64
N GLY A 386 -12.54 1.92 -5.42
CA GLY A 386 -12.07 2.40 -4.12
C GLY A 386 -11.88 1.32 -3.05
N ARG A 387 -11.95 0.03 -3.41
CA ARG A 387 -11.79 -1.09 -2.47
C ARG A 387 -10.30 -1.33 -2.17
N ARG A 388 -10.00 -1.68 -0.92
CA ARG A 388 -8.65 -2.04 -0.44
C ARG A 388 -8.47 -3.55 -0.40
N SER A 389 -7.22 -4.01 -0.46
CA SER A 389 -6.86 -5.43 -0.34
C SER A 389 -6.17 -5.74 0.98
N ALA A 390 -6.48 -6.89 1.58
CA ALA A 390 -5.80 -7.45 2.73
C ALA A 390 -5.53 -8.95 2.54
N ALA A 391 -4.56 -9.49 3.28
CA ALA A 391 -4.42 -10.93 3.42
C ALA A 391 -5.50 -11.45 4.39
N GLY A 392 -6.10 -12.60 4.06
CA GLY A 392 -7.14 -13.20 4.87
C GLY A 392 -7.09 -14.72 4.89
N ARG A 393 -7.98 -15.30 5.70
CA ARG A 393 -8.13 -16.74 5.89
C ARG A 393 -9.60 -17.12 5.83
N VAL A 394 -9.91 -18.11 4.98
CA VAL A 394 -11.25 -18.70 4.90
C VAL A 394 -11.39 -19.81 5.94
N HIS A 395 -12.51 -19.83 6.66
CA HIS A 395 -12.90 -20.85 7.62
C HIS A 395 -14.44 -21.01 7.64
N ARG A 396 -14.96 -21.97 8.44
CA ARG A 396 -16.41 -22.24 8.58
C ARG A 396 -17.11 -22.44 7.22
N TYR A 397 -16.60 -23.38 6.42
CA TYR A 397 -17.21 -23.76 5.13
C TYR A 397 -18.32 -24.78 5.39
N GLU A 398 -19.57 -24.46 5.07
CA GLU A 398 -20.73 -25.24 5.54
C GLU A 398 -20.89 -26.62 4.88
N ASN A 399 -20.50 -26.76 3.60
CA ASN A 399 -20.63 -28.04 2.88
C ASN A 399 -19.32 -28.43 2.19
N PRO A 400 -18.51 -29.33 2.76
CA PRO A 400 -17.24 -29.73 2.19
C PRO A 400 -17.33 -30.25 0.75
N HIS A 401 -18.45 -30.84 0.33
CA HIS A 401 -18.57 -31.50 -0.97
C HIS A 401 -18.85 -30.54 -2.14
N ASP A 402 -19.26 -29.30 -1.88
CA ASP A 402 -19.59 -28.34 -2.94
C ASP A 402 -18.35 -27.61 -3.47
N ALA A 403 -18.29 -27.42 -4.79
CA ALA A 403 -17.20 -26.68 -5.44
C ALA A 403 -17.17 -25.19 -5.06
N LYS A 404 -18.34 -24.62 -4.72
CA LYS A 404 -18.51 -23.26 -4.16
C LYS A 404 -19.56 -23.30 -3.07
N GLY A 405 -19.31 -22.61 -1.97
CA GLY A 405 -20.20 -22.64 -0.81
C GLY A 405 -20.01 -21.44 0.10
N PRO A 406 -20.95 -21.21 1.02
CA PRO A 406 -20.85 -20.19 2.05
C PRO A 406 -19.71 -20.52 3.01
N ALA A 407 -18.94 -19.49 3.34
CA ALA A 407 -17.81 -19.54 4.24
C ALA A 407 -17.69 -18.23 5.00
N VAL A 408 -16.84 -18.18 6.01
CA VAL A 408 -16.43 -16.94 6.65
C VAL A 408 -15.00 -16.64 6.26
N VAL A 409 -14.75 -15.41 5.81
CA VAL A 409 -13.38 -14.92 5.61
C VAL A 409 -13.02 -13.98 6.74
N SER A 410 -11.93 -14.31 7.43
CA SER A 410 -11.27 -13.42 8.38
C SER A 410 -10.20 -12.62 7.65
N PHE A 411 -10.14 -11.31 7.88
CA PHE A 411 -9.03 -10.47 7.43
C PHE A 411 -8.85 -9.27 8.37
N MET A 412 -7.68 -8.64 8.30
CA MET A 412 -7.43 -7.37 8.98
C MET A 412 -7.55 -6.23 7.98
N ASP A 413 -8.31 -5.20 8.32
CA ASP A 413 -8.35 -3.99 7.51
C ASP A 413 -7.06 -3.14 7.65
N ALA A 414 -7.02 -2.01 6.94
CA ALA A 414 -5.89 -1.09 6.96
C ALA A 414 -5.66 -0.45 8.35
N PHE A 415 -6.59 -0.63 9.28
CA PHE A 415 -6.60 -0.10 10.63
C PHE A 415 -6.37 -1.20 11.67
N GLU A 416 -5.93 -2.37 11.19
CA GLU A 416 -5.66 -3.57 11.99
C GLU A 416 -6.89 -4.07 12.74
N THR A 417 -8.10 -3.74 12.27
CA THR A 417 -9.35 -4.30 12.81
C THR A 417 -9.64 -5.62 12.11
N ARG A 418 -9.87 -6.67 12.90
CA ARG A 418 -10.31 -7.97 12.38
C ARG A 418 -11.77 -7.90 11.96
N HIS A 419 -12.05 -8.37 10.75
CA HIS A 419 -13.39 -8.57 10.23
C HIS A 419 -13.58 -10.04 9.87
N ASP A 420 -14.71 -10.59 10.29
CA ASP A 420 -15.15 -11.95 9.95
C ASP A 420 -16.42 -11.82 9.12
N VAL A 421 -16.32 -12.00 7.81
CA VAL A 421 -17.39 -11.67 6.87
C VAL A 421 -17.88 -12.92 6.16
N PRO A 422 -19.20 -13.18 6.13
CA PRO A 422 -19.76 -14.30 5.36
C PRO A 422 -19.62 -14.03 3.86
N VAL A 423 -19.07 -14.99 3.13
CA VAL A 423 -18.77 -14.90 1.70
C VAL A 423 -19.00 -16.25 1.02
N THR A 424 -19.35 -16.23 -0.27
CA THR A 424 -19.35 -17.44 -1.10
C THR A 424 -17.99 -17.59 -1.75
N VAL A 425 -17.29 -18.69 -1.48
CA VAL A 425 -15.93 -18.93 -1.98
C VAL A 425 -15.80 -20.32 -2.59
N ARG A 426 -14.80 -20.48 -3.47
CA ARG A 426 -14.43 -21.78 -4.04
C ARG A 426 -13.76 -22.64 -2.96
N ARG A 427 -14.06 -23.94 -2.92
CA ARG A 427 -13.46 -24.89 -1.99
C ARG A 427 -11.92 -24.84 -2.00
N GLU A 428 -11.33 -24.65 -3.18
CA GLU A 428 -9.88 -24.55 -3.39
C GLU A 428 -9.19 -23.43 -2.59
N LEU A 429 -9.95 -22.44 -2.13
CA LEU A 429 -9.44 -21.31 -1.34
C LEU A 429 -9.48 -21.59 0.18
N VAL A 430 -10.21 -22.62 0.61
CA VAL A 430 -10.29 -23.04 2.01
C VAL A 430 -8.94 -23.61 2.43
N GLY A 431 -8.47 -23.22 3.61
CA GLY A 431 -7.17 -23.68 4.11
C GLY A 431 -5.96 -23.13 3.34
N ARG A 432 -6.14 -22.09 2.49
CA ARG A 432 -5.04 -21.38 1.81
C ARG A 432 -5.06 -19.90 2.18
N PRO A 433 -3.92 -19.20 2.07
CA PRO A 433 -3.91 -17.75 2.23
C PRO A 433 -4.68 -17.14 1.05
N VAL A 434 -5.58 -16.20 1.34
CA VAL A 434 -6.39 -15.53 0.32
C VAL A 434 -6.13 -14.03 0.33
N THR A 435 -6.41 -13.36 -0.80
CA THR A 435 -6.53 -11.91 -0.83
C THR A 435 -8.00 -11.53 -0.72
N VAL A 436 -8.31 -10.65 0.21
CA VAL A 436 -9.64 -10.10 0.45
C VAL A 436 -9.68 -8.67 -0.03
N TRP A 437 -10.62 -8.34 -0.92
CA TRP A 437 -10.93 -6.96 -1.28
C TRP A 437 -12.19 -6.51 -0.57
N TYR A 438 -12.11 -5.38 0.13
CA TYR A 438 -13.19 -4.84 0.94
C TYR A 438 -13.34 -3.33 0.72
N ASP A 439 -14.53 -2.80 0.97
CA ASP A 439 -14.78 -1.36 0.99
C ASP A 439 -14.30 -0.79 2.34
N PRO A 440 -13.36 0.17 2.36
CA PRO A 440 -12.85 0.72 3.61
C PRO A 440 -13.90 1.47 4.43
N THR A 441 -15.00 1.91 3.83
CA THR A 441 -16.10 2.58 4.54
C THR A 441 -17.05 1.59 5.21
N SER A 442 -17.16 0.37 4.67
CA SER A 442 -18.05 -0.70 5.14
C SER A 442 -17.38 -2.07 5.02
N PRO A 443 -16.33 -2.36 5.80
CA PRO A 443 -15.55 -3.59 5.69
C PRO A 443 -16.33 -4.87 6.05
N GLN A 444 -17.47 -4.74 6.75
CA GLN A 444 -18.32 -5.87 7.17
C GLN A 444 -19.45 -6.21 6.19
N ASP A 445 -19.66 -5.39 5.15
CA ASP A 445 -20.69 -5.64 4.15
C ASP A 445 -20.25 -6.77 3.21
N SER A 446 -20.86 -7.95 3.36
CA SER A 446 -20.58 -9.14 2.57
C SER A 446 -20.79 -8.94 1.07
N THR A 447 -21.67 -8.03 0.64
CA THR A 447 -21.89 -7.72 -0.78
C THR A 447 -20.74 -6.92 -1.39
N ARG A 448 -19.94 -6.28 -0.52
CA ARG A 448 -18.79 -5.45 -0.89
C ARG A 448 -17.45 -6.12 -0.59
N VAL A 449 -17.47 -7.33 -0.02
CA VAL A 449 -16.29 -8.16 0.18
C VAL A 449 -16.18 -9.19 -0.94
N SER A 450 -14.96 -9.35 -1.47
CA SER A 450 -14.65 -10.40 -2.44
C SER A 450 -13.33 -11.06 -2.09
N VAL A 451 -13.25 -12.37 -2.34
CA VAL A 451 -12.10 -13.19 -1.98
C VAL A 451 -11.53 -13.83 -3.23
N GLY A 452 -10.21 -13.85 -3.34
CA GLY A 452 -9.53 -14.46 -4.47
C GLY A 452 -8.12 -14.92 -4.12
N GLU A 453 -7.43 -15.39 -5.15
CA GLU A 453 -6.08 -15.92 -5.00
C GLU A 453 -5.07 -14.78 -4.74
N PRO A 454 -4.01 -15.06 -3.97
CA PRO A 454 -2.93 -14.12 -3.75
C PRO A 454 -2.26 -13.75 -5.08
N GLN A 455 -2.21 -12.46 -5.40
CA GLN A 455 -1.62 -11.98 -6.66
C GLN A 455 -0.10 -11.87 -6.66
N TRP A 456 0.54 -12.09 -5.52
CA TRP A 456 1.99 -12.05 -5.41
C TRP A 456 2.54 -13.45 -5.72
N SER A 457 3.54 -13.53 -6.62
CA SER A 457 4.15 -14.80 -7.03
C SER A 457 4.80 -15.49 -5.84
N MET A 458 4.10 -16.44 -5.23
CA MET A 458 4.62 -17.32 -4.19
C MET A 458 5.48 -18.42 -4.82
N VAL A 459 6.76 -18.13 -5.06
CA VAL A 459 7.73 -19.20 -5.35
C VAL A 459 8.12 -19.88 -4.04
N GLY A 460 7.61 -21.11 -3.85
CA GLY A 460 8.19 -22.25 -3.12
C GLY A 460 8.64 -22.15 -1.65
N ARG A 461 9.03 -20.99 -1.12
CA ARG A 461 9.53 -20.85 0.27
C ARG A 461 8.82 -19.79 1.11
N SER A 462 7.99 -18.93 0.51
CA SER A 462 7.24 -17.88 1.24
C SER A 462 5.80 -18.27 1.63
N ARG A 463 5.21 -19.27 0.96
CA ARG A 463 3.79 -19.62 1.15
C ARG A 463 3.50 -20.16 2.55
N ASP A 464 4.29 -21.13 3.01
CA ASP A 464 4.04 -21.79 4.30
C ASP A 464 4.32 -20.83 5.46
N GLN A 465 5.30 -19.94 5.33
CA GLN A 465 5.57 -18.90 6.33
C GLN A 465 4.42 -17.89 6.45
N VAL A 466 3.86 -17.45 5.31
CA VAL A 466 2.70 -16.55 5.32
C VAL A 466 1.45 -17.25 5.83
N HIS A 467 1.28 -18.53 5.50
CA HIS A 467 0.18 -19.34 6.01
C HIS A 467 0.24 -19.50 7.53
N THR A 468 1.37 -19.94 8.07
CA THR A 468 1.59 -20.08 9.52
C THR A 468 1.35 -18.77 10.25
N ARG A 469 1.87 -17.65 9.73
CA ARG A 469 1.64 -16.33 10.32
C ARG A 469 0.18 -15.87 10.24
N LEU A 470 -0.54 -16.18 9.16
CA LEU A 470 -1.97 -15.87 9.08
C LEU A 470 -2.79 -16.71 10.06
N ARG A 471 -2.38 -17.95 10.37
CA ARG A 471 -3.00 -18.76 11.43
C ARG A 471 -2.80 -18.13 12.81
N GLU A 472 -1.63 -17.54 13.06
CA GLU A 472 -1.32 -16.82 14.31
C GLU A 472 -2.08 -15.49 14.42
N LEU A 473 -2.12 -14.69 13.34
CA LEU A 473 -2.74 -13.36 13.32
C LEU A 473 -4.28 -13.41 13.26
N LEU A 474 -4.84 -14.43 12.60
CA LEU A 474 -6.27 -14.66 12.46
C LEU A 474 -6.64 -16.02 13.05
N PRO A 475 -6.57 -16.17 14.39
CA PRO A 475 -6.91 -17.41 15.05
C PRO A 475 -8.41 -17.67 14.87
N VAL A 476 -8.72 -18.87 14.40
CA VAL A 476 -10.10 -19.34 14.28
C VAL A 476 -10.52 -19.91 15.63
N PRO A 477 -11.67 -19.47 16.21
CA PRO A 477 -12.21 -20.03 17.45
C PRO A 477 -12.30 -21.57 17.42
N GLU A 478 -12.09 -22.24 18.57
CA GLU A 478 -11.97 -23.70 18.64
C GLU A 478 -13.21 -24.46 18.17
N ASP A 479 -14.39 -23.92 18.45
CA ASP A 479 -15.71 -24.35 17.98
C ASP A 479 -15.92 -24.18 16.47
N HIS A 480 -15.02 -23.48 15.78
CA HIS A 480 -15.09 -23.16 14.36
C HIS A 480 -13.87 -23.62 13.56
N ARG A 481 -12.95 -24.35 14.20
CA ARG A 481 -11.91 -25.07 13.46
C ARG A 481 -12.66 -26.10 12.59
N PRO A 482 -12.37 -26.21 11.29
CA PRO A 482 -12.75 -27.42 10.60
C PRO A 482 -12.19 -28.57 11.44
N GLU A 483 -12.98 -29.64 11.64
CA GLU A 483 -12.40 -30.89 12.13
C GLU A 483 -11.10 -31.09 11.35
N PRO A 484 -9.97 -31.37 12.02
CA PRO A 484 -8.77 -31.71 11.26
C PRO A 484 -9.24 -32.76 10.27
N ALA A 485 -9.16 -32.43 8.97
CA ALA A 485 -9.06 -33.49 7.99
C ALA A 485 -7.95 -34.34 8.56
N SER A 486 -8.30 -35.56 8.97
CA SER A 486 -7.39 -36.52 9.58
C SER A 486 -6.00 -36.28 9.01
N ASP A 487 -5.02 -36.04 9.88
CA ASP A 487 -3.63 -35.71 9.54
C ASP A 487 -2.90 -36.83 8.76
N GLU A 488 -3.62 -37.59 7.94
CA GLU A 488 -3.16 -38.61 7.01
C GLU A 488 -2.99 -38.10 5.56
N GLU A 489 -3.34 -36.85 5.21
CA GLU A 489 -3.26 -36.41 3.79
C GLU A 489 -2.44 -35.15 3.43
N ASP A 490 -1.85 -34.41 4.37
CA ASP A 490 -0.99 -33.26 4.02
C ASP A 490 0.52 -33.60 3.99
N GLY A 491 0.85 -34.56 3.14
CA GLY A 491 2.20 -34.82 2.66
C GLY A 491 2.34 -34.40 1.19
N ALA A 492 2.62 -33.11 0.97
CA ALA A 492 3.06 -32.52 -0.31
C ALA A 492 2.06 -32.58 -1.50
N THR A 493 1.29 -31.51 -1.66
CA THR A 493 0.64 -31.14 -2.93
C THR A 493 1.44 -30.04 -3.65
N GLY A 494 2.61 -30.43 -4.17
CA GLY A 494 3.16 -29.87 -5.41
C GLY A 494 2.80 -30.79 -6.58
N PRO A 495 2.93 -30.36 -7.85
CA PRO A 495 2.73 -31.28 -8.97
C PRO A 495 3.71 -32.44 -8.81
N VAL A 496 3.19 -33.65 -8.56
CA VAL A 496 4.04 -34.79 -8.25
C VAL A 496 4.62 -35.29 -9.56
N ASP A 497 5.87 -34.89 -9.83
CA ASP A 497 6.74 -35.54 -10.81
C ASP A 497 6.69 -37.07 -10.55
N LEU A 498 6.69 -37.86 -11.63
CA LEU A 498 6.78 -39.32 -11.61
C LEU A 498 7.86 -39.83 -10.64
N ALA A 499 8.99 -39.11 -10.53
CA ALA A 499 10.04 -39.41 -9.56
C ALA A 499 9.54 -39.38 -8.11
N GLY A 500 8.73 -38.38 -7.74
CA GLY A 500 8.13 -38.24 -6.41
C GLY A 500 7.05 -39.29 -6.12
N GLN A 501 6.35 -39.79 -7.15
CA GLN A 501 5.39 -40.88 -7.00
C GLN A 501 6.10 -42.22 -6.74
N LEU A 502 7.22 -42.47 -7.43
CA LEU A 502 8.03 -43.68 -7.25
C LEU A 502 8.71 -43.71 -5.87
N ASP A 503 9.20 -42.58 -5.38
CA ASP A 503 9.83 -42.49 -4.06
C ASP A 503 8.84 -42.77 -2.91
N ARG A 504 7.60 -42.28 -3.03
CA ARG A 504 6.53 -42.61 -2.07
C ARG A 504 6.19 -44.09 -2.10
N LEU A 505 6.08 -44.68 -3.29
CA LEU A 505 5.79 -46.10 -3.44
C LEU A 505 6.90 -46.96 -2.82
N ALA A 506 8.16 -46.58 -3.02
CA ALA A 506 9.31 -47.27 -2.43
C ALA A 506 9.37 -47.11 -0.90
N ALA A 507 8.96 -45.97 -0.37
CA ALA A 507 8.88 -45.74 1.08
C ALA A 507 7.79 -46.61 1.73
N LEU A 508 6.62 -46.76 1.11
CA LEU A 508 5.54 -47.64 1.59
C LEU A 508 6.00 -49.10 1.63
N HIS A 509 6.68 -49.56 0.59
CA HIS A 509 7.20 -50.92 0.56
C HIS A 509 8.28 -51.17 1.63
N ARG A 510 9.21 -50.24 1.84
CA ARG A 510 10.23 -50.34 2.90
C ARG A 510 9.64 -50.40 4.31
N ARG A 511 8.46 -49.81 4.53
CA ARG A 511 7.75 -49.85 5.81
C ARG A 511 6.93 -51.14 6.00
N GLY A 512 6.85 -51.99 4.98
CA GLY A 512 6.06 -53.21 5.01
C GLY A 512 4.57 -53.00 4.69
N ASP A 513 4.17 -51.77 4.32
CA ASP A 513 2.79 -51.42 3.99
C ASP A 513 2.33 -52.01 2.64
N LEU A 514 3.28 -52.51 1.84
CA LEU A 514 3.04 -53.17 0.55
C LEU A 514 3.88 -54.44 0.44
N THR A 515 3.26 -55.52 -0.01
CA THR A 515 3.99 -56.74 -0.40
C THR A 515 4.80 -56.53 -1.68
N ASP A 516 5.82 -57.36 -1.92
CA ASP A 516 6.67 -57.29 -3.14
C ASP A 516 5.83 -57.31 -4.44
N ALA A 517 4.76 -58.08 -4.45
CA ALA A 517 3.86 -58.23 -5.59
C ALA A 517 3.04 -56.96 -5.84
N GLU A 518 2.50 -56.35 -4.78
CA GLU A 518 1.71 -55.11 -4.85
C GLU A 518 2.59 -53.92 -5.22
N PHE A 519 3.79 -53.82 -4.64
CA PHE A 519 4.79 -52.83 -4.99
C PHE A 519 5.16 -52.92 -6.49
N SER A 520 5.43 -54.12 -6.98
CA SER A 520 5.79 -54.34 -8.39
C SER A 520 4.64 -54.03 -9.35
N ALA A 521 3.39 -54.34 -8.97
CA ALA A 521 2.21 -54.02 -9.77
C ALA A 521 1.94 -52.51 -9.82
N ALA A 522 2.05 -51.82 -8.68
CA ALA A 522 1.86 -50.37 -8.60
C ALA A 522 2.98 -49.59 -9.31
N LYS A 523 4.22 -50.06 -9.22
CA LYS A 523 5.37 -49.48 -9.93
C LYS A 523 5.20 -49.57 -11.46
N ARG A 524 4.71 -50.71 -11.98
CA ARG A 524 4.43 -50.88 -13.41
C ARG A 524 3.34 -49.93 -13.90
N ARG A 525 2.24 -49.78 -13.14
CA ARG A 525 1.16 -48.83 -13.50
C ARG A 525 1.61 -47.37 -13.53
N LEU A 526 2.55 -47.00 -12.67
CA LEU A 526 3.09 -45.63 -12.61
C LEU A 526 4.04 -45.31 -13.77
N LEU A 527 4.83 -46.29 -14.21
CA LEU A 527 5.81 -46.11 -15.29
C LEU A 527 5.23 -46.21 -16.71
N GLY A 528 3.97 -46.64 -16.84
CA GLY A 528 3.30 -46.88 -18.13
C GLY A 528 3.50 -48.31 -18.61
#